data_AF-A0AAN8ZFV9-F1
#
_entry.id   AF-A0AAN8ZFV9-F1
#
_cell.length_a   1.000
_cell.length_b   1.000
_cell.length_c   1.000
_cell.angle_alpha   90.00
_cell.angle_beta   90.00
_cell.angle_gamma   90.00
#
_symmetry.space_group_name_H-M   'P 1'
#
loop_
_entity.id
_entity.type
_entity.pdbx_description
1 polymer ?
#
loop_
_entity_poly.entity_id
_entity_poly.type
_entity_poly.pdbx_seq_one_letter_code
_entity_poly.pdbx_strand_id
1 'polypeptide(L)'
;MGMEEIQQSLVFTYGTLKKGFSNHTLIQDMISSNDAKFVGIYRTVDKFPLVCGPYRVPFLLNMPGSGDRVFGELYAVSPRGLERMDELEGTSKGHYRREQVKVREAGGGGDETGITAEVYFAGESYSEGLWRRCGERGVSSYTEKEAKGYVRRKDRPQNLTFLEQIRLFVNSDSD
;
A
#
# COMPACT_ATOMS: atom_id res chain seq x y z
N MET A 1 -16.47 -30.13 -18.83
CA MET A 1 -15.63 -28.92 -18.95
C MET A 1 -15.42 -28.39 -17.55
N GLY A 2 -14.28 -28.67 -16.94
CA GLY A 2 -13.95 -28.08 -15.64
C GLY A 2 -13.73 -26.59 -15.83
N MET A 3 -14.44 -25.77 -15.07
CA MET A 3 -14.11 -24.35 -14.97
C MET A 3 -12.71 -24.30 -14.36
N GLU A 4 -11.72 -23.81 -15.10
CA GLU A 4 -10.44 -23.45 -14.50
C GLU A 4 -10.75 -22.44 -13.41
N GLU A 5 -10.49 -22.83 -12.16
CA GLU A 5 -10.51 -21.92 -11.02
C GLU A 5 -9.45 -20.87 -11.33
N ILE A 6 -9.89 -19.68 -11.77
CA ILE A 6 -8.97 -18.57 -12.02
C ILE A 6 -8.31 -18.28 -10.68
N GLN A 7 -7.02 -18.59 -10.56
CA GLN A 7 -6.26 -18.39 -9.34
C GLN A 7 -6.27 -16.89 -8.99
N GLN A 8 -7.01 -16.53 -7.94
CA GLN A 8 -7.10 -15.17 -7.44
C GLN A 8 -6.13 -14.97 -6.27
N SER A 9 -5.43 -13.84 -6.27
CA SER A 9 -4.58 -13.42 -5.16
C SER A 9 -5.36 -12.47 -4.26
N LEU A 10 -5.20 -12.62 -2.94
CA LEU A 10 -5.69 -11.64 -1.98
C LEU A 10 -4.68 -10.50 -1.89
N VAL A 11 -5.12 -9.26 -2.10
CA VAL A 11 -4.27 -8.06 -2.03
C VAL A 11 -4.80 -7.12 -0.96
N PHE A 12 -3.96 -6.82 0.03
CA PHE A 12 -4.22 -5.88 1.10
C PHE A 12 -3.72 -4.47 0.71
N THR A 13 -4.63 -3.51 0.69
CA THR A 13 -4.35 -2.12 0.33
C THR A 13 -4.53 -1.21 1.55
N TYR A 14 -3.55 -0.35 1.83
CA TYR A 14 -3.53 0.49 3.03
C TYR A 14 -3.55 2.00 2.72
N GLY A 15 -3.29 2.37 1.46
CA GLY A 15 -3.04 3.75 1.04
C GLY A 15 -3.98 4.25 -0.06
N THR A 16 -3.39 4.82 -1.12
CA THR A 16 -4.12 5.55 -2.17
C THR A 16 -5.08 4.73 -3.03
N LEU A 17 -4.99 3.40 -2.98
CA LEU A 17 -5.87 2.45 -3.68
C LEU A 17 -7.20 2.21 -2.93
N LYS A 18 -7.28 2.57 -1.65
CA LYS A 18 -8.51 2.40 -0.85
C LYS A 18 -9.65 3.27 -1.38
N LYS A 19 -10.90 2.89 -1.06
CA LYS A 19 -12.09 3.69 -1.38
C LYS A 19 -11.93 5.14 -0.89
N GLY A 20 -12.30 6.09 -1.74
CA GLY A 20 -12.22 7.53 -1.45
C GLY A 20 -10.86 8.19 -1.75
N PHE A 21 -9.83 7.43 -2.16
CA PHE A 21 -8.52 7.98 -2.47
C PHE A 21 -8.20 8.00 -3.98
N SER A 22 -7.16 8.74 -4.35
CA SER A 22 -6.90 9.15 -5.75
C SER A 22 -6.72 8.00 -6.74
N ASN A 23 -6.21 6.85 -6.29
CA ASN A 23 -5.89 5.72 -7.17
C ASN A 23 -6.99 4.63 -7.12
N HIS A 24 -8.08 4.86 -6.37
CA HIS A 24 -9.19 3.92 -6.31
C HIS A 24 -9.87 3.71 -7.67
N THR A 25 -9.74 4.65 -8.61
CA THR A 25 -10.22 4.49 -9.98
C THR A 25 -9.66 3.24 -10.65
N LEU A 26 -8.39 2.87 -10.38
CA LEU A 26 -7.82 1.62 -10.90
C LEU A 26 -8.56 0.39 -10.35
N ILE A 27 -8.87 0.38 -9.05
CA ILE A 27 -9.63 -0.70 -8.42
C ILE A 27 -11.05 -0.75 -9.00
N GLN A 28 -11.72 0.39 -9.18
CA GLN A 28 -13.06 0.46 -9.79
C GLN A 28 -13.08 -0.07 -11.22
N ASP A 29 -12.09 0.28 -12.03
CA ASP A 29 -11.94 -0.24 -13.39
C ASP A 29 -11.74 -1.76 -13.37
N MET A 30 -10.91 -2.28 -12.45
CA MET A 30 -10.69 -3.71 -12.29
C MET A 30 -11.93 -4.45 -11.78
N ILE A 31 -12.70 -3.86 -10.87
CA ILE A 31 -14.00 -4.43 -10.45
C ILE A 31 -14.94 -4.53 -11.65
N SER A 32 -15.00 -3.47 -12.48
CA SER A 32 -15.84 -3.44 -13.67
C SER A 32 -15.42 -4.47 -14.73
N SER A 33 -14.12 -4.78 -14.82
CA SER A 33 -13.59 -5.83 -15.71
C SER A 33 -13.53 -7.23 -15.07
N ASN A 34 -14.10 -7.41 -13.88
CA ASN A 34 -14.07 -8.66 -13.10
C ASN A 34 -12.63 -9.14 -12.75
N ASP A 35 -11.67 -8.21 -12.71
CA ASP A 35 -10.28 -8.42 -12.32
C ASP A 35 -10.05 -8.15 -10.83
N ALA A 36 -11.00 -7.52 -10.12
CA ALA A 36 -10.93 -7.31 -8.68
C ALA A 36 -12.31 -7.45 -8.01
N LYS A 37 -12.34 -7.92 -6.77
CA LYS A 37 -13.55 -8.00 -5.92
C LYS A 37 -13.21 -7.56 -4.51
N PHE A 38 -13.96 -6.61 -3.97
CA PHE A 38 -13.83 -6.20 -2.57
C PHE A 38 -14.23 -7.34 -1.62
N VAL A 39 -13.36 -7.67 -0.68
CA VAL A 39 -13.57 -8.74 0.32
C VAL A 39 -14.02 -8.13 1.64
N GLY A 40 -13.35 -7.09 2.14
CA GLY A 40 -13.70 -6.47 3.40
C GLY A 40 -12.65 -5.50 3.95
N ILE A 41 -12.89 -5.04 5.18
CA ILE A 41 -11.95 -4.19 5.93
C ILE A 41 -11.10 -5.06 6.84
N TYR A 42 -9.78 -4.96 6.68
CA TYR A 42 -8.81 -5.80 7.37
C TYR A 42 -7.77 -4.93 8.08
N ARG A 43 -7.00 -5.56 8.96
CA ARG A 43 -5.79 -4.99 9.52
C ARG A 43 -4.65 -6.00 9.52
N THR A 44 -3.41 -5.53 9.49
CA THR A 44 -2.25 -6.41 9.64
C THR A 44 -2.27 -7.13 11.00
N VAL A 45 -1.79 -8.37 11.01
CA VAL A 45 -1.54 -9.10 12.24
C VAL A 45 -0.31 -8.49 12.91
N ASP A 46 0.82 -8.41 12.22
CA ASP A 46 2.00 -7.76 12.77
C ASP A 46 1.91 -6.23 12.73
N LYS A 47 2.73 -5.59 13.55
CA LYS A 47 2.89 -4.13 13.52
C LYS A 47 3.87 -3.76 12.41
N PHE A 48 3.53 -2.72 11.66
CA PHE A 48 4.39 -2.13 10.65
C PHE A 48 4.31 -0.60 10.72
N PRO A 49 5.41 0.11 10.42
CA PRO A 49 5.36 1.54 10.18
C PRO A 49 4.57 1.87 8.90
N LEU A 50 3.51 2.66 9.02
CA LEU A 50 2.89 3.33 7.88
C LEU A 50 3.15 4.84 8.02
N VAL A 51 3.86 5.41 7.05
CA VAL A 51 4.28 6.82 7.06
C VAL A 51 3.85 7.57 5.82
N CYS A 52 3.83 8.90 5.90
CA CYS A 52 3.62 9.78 4.76
C CYS A 52 4.97 10.36 4.32
N GLY A 53 5.44 9.97 3.13
CA GLY A 53 6.65 10.52 2.53
C GLY A 53 6.35 11.78 1.71
N PRO A 54 7.18 12.09 0.69
CA PRO A 54 6.98 13.27 -0.13
C PRO A 54 5.59 13.25 -0.79
N TYR A 55 5.00 14.43 -0.96
CA TYR A 55 3.68 14.61 -1.57
C TYR A 55 2.54 13.86 -0.85
N ARG A 56 2.72 13.55 0.44
CA ARG A 56 1.80 12.74 1.26
C ARG A 56 1.57 11.33 0.73
N VAL A 57 2.50 10.78 -0.04
CA VAL A 57 2.39 9.39 -0.48
C VAL A 57 2.51 8.47 0.74
N PRO A 58 1.58 7.51 0.94
CA PRO A 58 1.66 6.53 2.02
C PRO A 58 2.68 5.44 1.70
N PHE A 59 3.54 5.12 2.65
CA PHE A 59 4.53 4.05 2.57
C PHE A 59 4.37 3.10 3.76
N LEU A 60 4.07 1.83 3.50
CA LEU A 60 4.20 0.77 4.49
C LEU A 60 5.65 0.27 4.47
N LEU A 61 6.34 0.33 5.61
CA LEU A 61 7.73 -0.06 5.71
C LEU A 61 7.83 -1.49 6.24
N ASN A 62 8.68 -2.32 5.63
CA ASN A 62 8.88 -3.70 6.04
C ASN A 62 9.80 -3.77 7.29
N MET A 63 9.28 -3.30 8.43
CA MET A 63 9.95 -3.31 9.73
C MET A 63 9.01 -3.94 10.76
N PRO A 64 8.86 -5.28 10.74
CA PRO A 64 7.90 -5.96 11.59
C PRO A 64 8.17 -5.68 13.08
N GLY A 65 7.11 -5.45 13.84
CA GLY A 65 7.17 -5.14 15.27
C GLY A 65 7.24 -3.64 15.60
N SER A 66 7.56 -2.80 14.61
CA SER A 66 7.56 -1.34 14.73
C SER A 66 6.23 -0.72 14.28
N GLY A 67 5.92 0.50 14.72
CA GLY A 67 4.68 1.19 14.34
C GLY A 67 3.41 0.52 14.90
N ASP A 68 2.40 0.34 14.05
CA ASP A 68 1.05 -0.08 14.44
C ASP A 68 0.52 -1.23 13.58
N ARG A 69 -0.59 -1.83 14.00
CA ARG A 69 -1.37 -2.71 13.13
C ARG A 69 -2.14 -1.84 12.14
N VAL A 70 -1.82 -1.98 10.86
CA VAL A 70 -2.28 -1.08 9.81
C VAL A 70 -3.64 -1.53 9.29
N PHE A 71 -4.61 -0.62 9.26
CA PHE A 71 -5.94 -0.84 8.70
C PHE A 71 -5.98 -0.55 7.20
N GLY A 72 -6.68 -1.40 6.48
CA GLY A 72 -6.80 -1.35 5.03
C GLY A 72 -7.98 -2.14 4.50
N GLU A 73 -8.00 -2.29 3.18
CA GLU A 73 -9.03 -2.98 2.42
C GLU A 73 -8.43 -4.20 1.74
N LEU A 74 -9.15 -5.32 1.80
CA LEU A 74 -8.74 -6.57 1.15
C LEU A 74 -9.55 -6.78 -0.14
N TYR A 75 -8.85 -7.16 -1.20
CA TYR A 75 -9.42 -7.45 -2.50
C TYR A 75 -8.98 -8.83 -2.99
N ALA A 76 -9.88 -9.59 -3.60
CA ALA A 76 -9.52 -10.75 -4.41
C ALA A 76 -9.25 -10.26 -5.84
N VAL A 77 -8.08 -10.54 -6.39
CA VAL A 77 -7.57 -9.94 -7.63
C VAL A 77 -7.13 -11.03 -8.60
N SER A 78 -7.53 -10.91 -9.86
CA SER A 78 -7.09 -11.82 -10.93
C SER A 78 -5.59 -11.65 -11.23
N PRO A 79 -4.93 -12.59 -11.91
CA PRO A 79 -3.53 -12.42 -12.32
C PRO A 79 -3.28 -11.14 -13.14
N ARG A 80 -4.20 -10.82 -14.06
CA ARG A 80 -4.16 -9.59 -14.86
C ARG A 80 -4.34 -8.34 -14.00
N GLY A 81 -5.27 -8.36 -13.04
CA GLY A 81 -5.43 -7.24 -12.11
C GLY A 81 -4.18 -7.01 -11.28
N LEU A 82 -3.53 -8.09 -10.88
CA LEU A 82 -2.32 -8.08 -10.08
C LEU A 82 -1.12 -7.46 -10.84
N GLU A 83 -0.97 -7.76 -12.14
CA GLU A 83 0.01 -7.09 -13.02
C GLU A 83 -0.23 -5.58 -13.12
N ARG A 84 -1.48 -5.14 -13.27
CA ARG A 84 -1.83 -3.71 -13.32
C ARG A 84 -1.49 -3.00 -12.00
N MET A 85 -1.68 -3.67 -10.86
CA MET A 85 -1.28 -3.13 -9.56
C MET A 85 0.25 -3.00 -9.46
N ASP A 86 1.00 -3.97 -9.96
CA ASP A 86 2.47 -3.91 -10.01
C ASP A 86 3.00 -2.77 -10.87
N GLU A 87 2.39 -2.55 -12.03
CA GLU A 87 2.72 -1.43 -12.92
C GLU A 87 2.46 -0.09 -12.22
N LEU A 88 1.30 0.05 -11.57
CA LEU A 88 1.00 1.23 -10.79
C LEU A 88 2.02 1.38 -9.66
N GLU A 89 2.24 0.38 -8.82
CA GLU A 89 3.15 0.49 -7.68
C GLU A 89 4.62 0.50 -8.10
N GLY A 90 4.94 0.31 -9.38
CA GLY A 90 6.28 0.46 -9.93
C GLY A 90 7.26 -0.57 -9.37
N THR A 91 6.81 -1.82 -9.23
CA THR A 91 7.63 -2.91 -8.67
C THR A 91 8.90 -3.15 -9.47
N SER A 92 8.81 -3.15 -10.79
CA SER A 92 9.97 -3.24 -11.70
C SER A 92 10.92 -2.03 -11.64
N LYS A 93 10.48 -0.92 -11.05
CA LYS A 93 11.26 0.32 -10.88
C LYS A 93 11.83 0.45 -9.45
N GLY A 94 11.60 -0.53 -8.58
CA GLY A 94 12.00 -0.48 -7.18
C GLY A 94 11.26 0.58 -6.36
N HIS A 95 10.11 1.06 -6.85
CA HIS A 95 9.29 2.01 -6.10
C HIS A 95 8.67 1.31 -4.89
N TYR A 96 7.98 0.20 -5.10
CA TYR A 96 7.49 -0.67 -4.04
C TYR A 96 7.90 -2.10 -4.34
N ARG A 97 7.76 -2.99 -3.37
CA ARG A 97 7.92 -4.43 -3.53
C ARG A 97 6.65 -5.12 -3.08
N ARG A 98 6.21 -6.12 -3.84
CA ARG A 98 5.09 -6.95 -3.44
C ARG A 98 5.62 -8.10 -2.59
N GLU A 99 5.12 -8.22 -1.38
CA GLU A 99 5.41 -9.33 -0.46
C GLU A 99 4.14 -9.78 0.26
N GLN A 100 4.24 -10.88 1.00
CA GLN A 100 3.11 -11.42 1.76
C GLN A 100 3.08 -10.89 3.18
N VAL A 101 1.88 -10.65 3.68
CA VAL A 101 1.61 -10.27 5.07
C VAL A 101 0.39 -11.03 5.59
N LYS A 102 0.36 -11.30 6.90
CA LYS A 102 -0.85 -11.80 7.55
C LYS A 102 -1.78 -10.64 7.88
N VAL A 103 -3.04 -10.77 7.50
CA VAL A 103 -4.11 -9.82 7.82
C VAL A 103 -5.28 -10.52 8.49
N ARG A 104 -6.06 -9.78 9.27
CA ARG A 104 -7.29 -10.27 9.89
C ARG A 104 -8.40 -9.24 9.75
N GLU A 105 -9.63 -9.71 9.78
CA GLU A 105 -10.79 -8.83 9.67
C GLU A 105 -10.80 -7.81 10.83
N ALA A 106 -11.13 -6.56 10.52
CA ALA A 106 -11.10 -5.48 11.49
C ALA A 106 -12.19 -5.61 12.57
N GLY A 107 -13.32 -6.26 12.25
CA GLY A 107 -14.52 -6.36 13.09
C GLY A 107 -14.49 -7.43 14.20
N GLY A 108 -13.40 -8.16 14.36
CA GLY A 108 -13.21 -9.08 15.50
C GLY A 108 -13.95 -10.42 15.42
N GLY A 109 -14.52 -10.80 14.27
CA GLY A 109 -15.20 -12.09 14.07
C GLY A 109 -14.36 -13.18 13.40
N GLY A 110 -13.13 -12.88 12.98
CA GLY A 110 -12.25 -13.80 12.25
C GLY A 110 -11.30 -14.60 13.15
N ASP A 111 -10.85 -15.75 12.64
CA ASP A 111 -9.85 -16.62 13.26
C ASP A 111 -8.59 -15.82 13.70
N GLU A 112 -8.03 -16.14 14.87
CA GLU A 112 -6.91 -15.41 15.47
C GLU A 112 -5.62 -15.53 14.62
N THR A 113 -5.55 -16.56 13.78
CA THR A 113 -4.41 -16.94 12.95
C THR A 113 -4.18 -16.02 11.74
N GLY A 114 -5.18 -15.25 11.32
CA GLY A 114 -5.14 -14.37 10.14
C GLY A 114 -5.01 -15.13 8.81
N ILE A 115 -5.22 -14.42 7.71
CA ILE A 115 -5.06 -14.93 6.34
C ILE A 115 -3.87 -14.25 5.65
N THR A 116 -3.19 -14.97 4.77
CA THR A 116 -2.09 -14.41 3.96
C THR A 116 -2.65 -13.59 2.80
N ALA A 117 -2.11 -12.38 2.62
CA ALA A 117 -2.40 -11.50 1.51
C ALA A 117 -1.12 -10.85 0.99
N GLU A 118 -1.10 -10.53 -0.30
CA GLU A 118 -0.08 -9.69 -0.93
C GLU A 118 -0.24 -8.23 -0.48
N VAL A 119 0.87 -7.54 -0.27
CA VAL A 119 0.92 -6.11 0.08
C VAL A 119 2.12 -5.46 -0.58
N TYR A 120 2.02 -4.16 -0.86
CA TYR A 120 3.12 -3.38 -1.42
C TYR A 120 3.92 -2.69 -0.31
N PHE A 121 5.09 -3.19 0.06
CA PHE A 121 6.00 -2.49 0.96
C PHE A 121 6.86 -1.49 0.20
N ALA A 122 7.30 -0.44 0.91
CA ALA A 122 8.31 0.49 0.43
C ALA A 122 9.61 -0.23 0.03
N GLY A 123 10.36 0.36 -0.90
CA GLY A 123 11.68 -0.13 -1.27
C GLY A 123 12.65 -0.07 -0.07
N GLU A 124 13.43 -1.14 0.14
CA GLU A 124 14.44 -1.20 1.22
C GLU A 124 15.42 -0.03 1.19
N SER A 125 15.83 0.39 -0.01
CA SER A 125 16.88 1.41 -0.22
C SER A 125 16.58 2.77 0.42
N TYR A 126 15.33 3.03 0.78
CA TYR A 126 14.92 4.31 1.38
C TYR A 126 14.00 4.15 2.61
N SER A 127 13.63 2.92 2.99
CA SER A 127 12.67 2.66 4.06
C SER A 127 13.14 3.17 5.43
N GLU A 128 14.38 2.88 5.82
CA GLU A 128 14.94 3.37 7.09
C GLU A 128 15.08 4.89 7.14
N GLY A 129 15.42 5.50 6.00
CA GLY A 129 15.48 6.94 5.86
C GLY A 129 14.13 7.61 6.06
N LEU A 130 13.08 7.05 5.45
CA LEU A 130 11.70 7.52 5.66
C LEU A 130 11.27 7.38 7.11
N TRP A 131 11.59 6.26 7.76
CA TRP A 131 11.21 6.04 9.15
C TRP A 131 11.81 7.09 10.10
N ARG A 132 13.12 7.32 9.97
CA ARG A 132 13.83 8.37 10.74
C ARG A 132 13.29 9.76 10.43
N ARG A 133 13.02 10.06 9.16
CA ARG A 133 12.48 11.36 8.72
C ARG A 133 11.09 11.65 9.30
N CYS A 134 10.32 10.61 9.58
CA CYS A 134 9.02 10.70 10.26
C CYS A 134 9.14 10.68 11.79
N GLY A 135 10.35 10.78 12.33
CA GLY A 135 10.62 10.75 13.77
C GLY A 135 10.24 9.42 14.40
N GLU A 136 10.37 8.32 13.64
CA GLU A 136 10.05 6.96 14.07
C GLU A 136 8.61 6.81 14.58
N ARG A 137 7.70 7.56 13.96
CA ARG A 137 6.26 7.50 14.23
C ARG A 137 5.49 7.25 12.95
N GLY A 138 4.54 6.32 13.05
CA GLY A 138 3.63 5.95 11.98
C GLY A 138 2.18 6.21 12.36
N VAL A 139 1.28 5.95 11.42
CA VAL A 139 -0.16 5.97 11.64
C VAL A 139 -0.74 4.58 11.48
N SER A 140 -1.83 4.28 12.18
CA SER A 140 -2.53 2.99 12.05
C SER A 140 -3.42 2.92 10.80
N SER A 141 -3.75 4.04 10.17
CA SER A 141 -4.47 4.06 8.89
C SER A 141 -4.18 5.34 8.12
N TYR A 142 -4.11 5.24 6.79
CA TYR A 142 -4.07 6.40 5.92
C TYR A 142 -5.50 6.94 5.74
N THR A 143 -5.81 8.09 6.35
CA THR A 143 -7.14 8.73 6.27
C THR A 143 -7.10 10.02 5.46
N GLU A 144 -8.23 10.71 5.32
CA GLU A 144 -8.29 12.05 4.72
C GLU A 144 -7.36 13.06 5.41
N LYS A 145 -7.13 12.90 6.72
CA LYS A 145 -6.21 13.75 7.49
C LYS A 145 -4.79 13.63 6.96
N GLU A 146 -4.30 12.41 6.78
CA GLU A 146 -2.96 12.12 6.26
C GLU A 146 -2.84 12.45 4.76
N ALA A 147 -3.93 12.25 4.01
CA ALA A 147 -3.99 12.58 2.59
C ALA A 147 -4.14 14.08 2.29
N LYS A 148 -4.33 14.93 3.29
CA LYS A 148 -4.47 16.37 3.11
C LYS A 148 -3.20 16.96 2.49
N GLY A 149 -3.33 17.47 1.26
CA GLY A 149 -2.22 17.99 0.46
C GLY A 149 -1.53 16.93 -0.41
N TYR A 150 -2.15 15.76 -0.62
CA TYR A 150 -1.64 14.75 -1.54
C TYR A 150 -1.51 15.28 -2.97
N VAL A 151 -0.34 15.09 -3.57
CA VAL A 151 -0.08 15.48 -4.97
C VAL A 151 -0.06 14.24 -5.86
N ARG A 152 -0.95 14.21 -6.85
CA ARG A 152 -1.05 13.11 -7.81
C ARG A 152 0.21 13.02 -8.64
N ARG A 153 0.55 11.81 -9.12
CA ARG A 153 1.77 11.54 -9.89
C ARG A 153 1.99 12.47 -11.08
N LYS A 154 0.92 12.77 -11.83
CA LYS A 154 0.97 13.67 -12.99
C LYS A 154 1.26 15.14 -12.63
N ASP A 155 0.98 15.54 -11.40
CA ASP A 155 1.10 16.91 -10.89
C ASP A 155 2.44 17.11 -10.13
N ARG A 156 3.28 16.07 -10.02
CA ARG A 156 4.60 16.13 -9.38
C ARG A 156 5.66 16.68 -10.35
N PRO A 157 6.80 17.19 -9.86
CA PRO A 157 7.93 17.54 -10.71
C PRO A 157 8.34 16.36 -11.61
N GLN A 158 8.38 16.57 -12.93
CA GLN A 158 8.68 15.52 -13.91
C GLN A 158 10.17 15.45 -14.28
N ASN A 159 10.97 16.42 -13.80
CA ASN A 159 12.41 16.47 -14.01
C ASN A 159 13.21 15.54 -13.09
N LEU A 160 12.55 14.91 -12.11
CA LEU A 160 13.15 13.97 -11.16
C LEU A 160 12.34 12.68 -11.14
N THR A 161 13.03 11.55 -11.05
CA THR A 161 12.42 10.24 -10.81
C THR A 161 11.79 10.19 -9.41
N PHE A 162 10.86 9.27 -9.20
CA PHE A 162 10.22 9.10 -7.89
C PHE A 162 11.22 8.73 -6.79
N LEU A 163 12.23 7.92 -7.11
CA LEU A 163 13.30 7.56 -6.16
C LEU A 163 14.18 8.76 -5.80
N GLU A 164 14.50 9.64 -6.74
CA GLU A 164 15.22 10.88 -6.45
C GLU A 164 14.40 11.81 -5.55
N GLN A 165 13.10 11.94 -5.81
CA GLN A 165 12.19 12.71 -4.95
C GLN A 165 12.15 12.16 -3.51
N ILE A 166 12.13 10.83 -3.35
CA ILE A 166 12.19 10.19 -2.02
C ILE A 166 13.55 10.47 -1.35
N ARG A 167 14.66 10.32 -2.07
CA ARG A 167 16.00 10.60 -1.53
C ARG A 167 16.13 12.04 -1.06
N LEU A 168 15.63 13.01 -1.83
CA LEU A 168 15.62 14.42 -1.44
C LEU A 168 14.81 14.64 -0.16
N PHE A 169 13.62 14.02 -0.06
CA PHE A 169 12.79 14.12 1.14
C PHE A 169 13.44 13.50 2.38
N VAL A 170 14.08 12.34 2.23
CA VAL A 170 14.78 11.65 3.32
C VAL A 170 15.98 12.46 3.81
N ASN A 171 16.68 13.14 2.90
CA ASN A 171 17.90 13.89 3.21
C ASN A 171 17.68 15.37 3.55
N SER A 172 16.48 15.91 3.32
CA SER A 172 16.16 17.29 3.69
C SER A 172 15.98 17.41 5.20
N ASP A 173 16.55 18.44 5.80
CA ASP A 173 16.36 18.72 7.22
C ASP A 173 14.87 18.79 7.59
N SER A 174 14.56 18.34 8.80
CA SER A 174 13.23 18.50 9.36
C SER A 174 13.13 19.94 9.89
N ASP A 175 12.53 20.83 9.10
CA ASP A 175 12.09 22.15 9.58
C ASP A 175 11.22 22.02 10.85
#